data_AF-K0YWL0-F1
#
_entry.id   AF-K0YWL0-F1
#
_cell.length_a   1.000
_cell.length_b   1.000
_cell.length_c   1.000
_cell.angle_alpha   90.00
_cell.angle_beta   90.00
_cell.angle_gamma   90.00
#
_symmetry.space_group_name_H-M   'P 1'
#
loop_
_entity.id
_entity.type
_entity.pdbx_description
1 polymer ?
#
loop_
_entity_poly.entity_id
_entity_poly.type
_entity_poly.pdbx_seq_one_letter_code
_entity_poly.pdbx_strand_id
1 'polypeptide(L)'
;MDLSDRSILAHELSTSPSTKFTSTSLKNAITWHEPGEGLMVHTDQGIQYQHSSWRQFIESVGGLQSMSRKGNCYDNAVMENFFGHLKTEMYYGEHCASVDELYRAVDDYIFWYNNTRLQKRFKGLTPMQYRNQTLETLTT
;
A
#
# COMPACT_ATOMS: atom_id res chain seq x y z
N MET A 1 -0.18 0.23 -1.98
CA MET A 1 0.12 -1.09 -2.56
C MET A 1 0.04 -0.99 -4.06
N ASP A 2 0.95 -1.65 -4.77
CA ASP A 2 0.84 -1.88 -6.21
C ASP A 2 -0.12 -3.06 -6.47
N LEU A 3 -1.15 -2.86 -7.31
CA LEU A 3 -2.16 -3.91 -7.53
C LEU A 3 -1.68 -5.05 -8.46
N SER A 4 -0.63 -4.84 -9.24
CA SER A 4 -0.06 -5.85 -10.13
C SER A 4 0.73 -6.88 -9.31
N ASP A 5 1.68 -6.39 -8.50
CA ASP A 5 2.64 -7.23 -7.79
C ASP A 5 2.35 -7.37 -6.28
N ARG A 6 1.36 -6.65 -5.76
CA ARG A 6 0.97 -6.60 -4.33
C ARG A 6 2.02 -6.05 -3.39
N SER A 7 3.11 -5.49 -3.88
CA SER A 7 4.10 -4.85 -3.01
C SER A 7 3.51 -3.64 -2.29
N ILE A 8 3.89 -3.48 -1.03
CA ILE A 8 3.67 -2.24 -0.29
C ILE A 8 4.80 -1.28 -0.67
N LEU A 9 4.49 -0.32 -1.54
CA LEU A 9 5.45 0.65 -2.07
C LEU A 9 5.90 1.69 -1.03
N ALA A 10 4.96 2.13 -0.20
CA ALA A 10 5.22 3.04 0.92
C ALA A 10 4.12 2.90 1.96
N HIS A 11 4.46 3.21 3.21
CA HIS A 11 3.55 3.35 4.32
C HIS A 11 4.02 4.49 5.23
N GLU A 12 3.13 4.95 6.09
CA GLU A 12 3.40 5.93 7.14
C GLU A 12 2.74 5.40 8.42
N LEU A 13 3.26 5.75 9.61
CA LEU A 13 2.68 5.42 10.91
C LEU A 13 2.44 6.69 11.74
N SER A 14 1.31 6.75 12.45
CA SER A 14 0.92 7.91 13.27
C SER A 14 0.02 7.50 14.42
N THR A 15 0.11 8.22 15.53
CA THR A 15 -0.78 8.06 16.71
C THR A 15 -2.13 8.73 16.53
N SER A 16 -2.34 9.47 15.44
CA SER A 16 -3.61 10.13 15.13
C SER A 16 -3.96 10.10 13.64
N PRO A 17 -5.25 9.96 13.30
CA PRO A 17 -5.70 10.05 11.92
C PRO A 17 -5.62 11.51 11.45
N SER A 18 -4.80 11.79 10.44
CA SER A 18 -4.71 13.12 9.83
C SER A 18 -4.61 13.02 8.31
N THR A 19 -4.97 14.09 7.60
CA THR A 19 -4.75 14.20 6.15
C THR A 19 -3.26 14.21 5.81
N LYS A 20 -2.43 14.79 6.68
CA LYS A 20 -0.96 14.80 6.52
C LYS A 20 -0.42 13.38 6.41
N PHE A 21 -0.83 12.51 7.34
CA PHE A 21 -0.43 11.11 7.39
C PHE A 21 -0.72 10.37 6.07
N THR A 22 -1.96 10.46 5.57
CA THR A 22 -2.33 9.76 4.33
C THR A 22 -1.57 10.35 3.14
N SER A 23 -1.41 11.68 3.07
CA SER A 23 -0.65 12.34 2.01
C SER A 23 0.84 12.00 2.02
N THR A 24 1.48 11.74 3.16
CA THR A 24 2.91 11.36 3.23
C THR A 24 3.17 10.05 2.51
N SER A 25 2.41 9.00 2.83
CA SER A 25 2.59 7.68 2.19
C SER A 25 2.38 7.74 0.67
N LEU A 26 1.39 8.51 0.19
CA LEU A 26 1.15 8.70 -1.24
C LEU A 26 2.31 9.45 -1.92
N LYS A 27 2.81 10.53 -1.31
CA LYS A 27 3.96 11.28 -1.81
C LYS A 27 5.20 10.40 -1.92
N ASN A 28 5.51 9.65 -0.87
CA ASN A 28 6.64 8.74 -0.85
C ASN A 28 6.54 7.70 -1.97
N ALA A 29 5.37 7.05 -2.14
CA ALA A 29 5.17 6.07 -3.20
C ALA A 29 5.41 6.66 -4.61
N ILE A 30 4.88 7.86 -4.89
CA ILE A 30 5.06 8.51 -6.20
C ILE A 30 6.50 8.96 -6.40
N THR A 31 7.14 9.54 -5.39
CA THR A 31 8.53 10.02 -5.47
C THR A 31 9.53 8.87 -5.61
N TRP A 32 9.35 7.76 -4.91
CA TRP A 32 10.32 6.65 -4.93
C TRP A 32 10.20 5.76 -6.16
N HIS A 33 9.02 5.71 -6.79
CA HIS A 33 8.76 4.78 -7.90
C HIS A 33 8.46 5.45 -9.22
N GLU A 34 8.31 6.77 -9.26
CA GLU A 34 8.16 7.57 -10.48
C GLU A 34 7.21 6.91 -11.51
N PRO A 35 5.93 6.70 -11.15
CA PRO A 35 5.01 5.96 -12.00
C PRO A 35 4.87 6.63 -13.37
N GLY A 36 4.78 5.81 -14.42
CA GLY A 36 4.56 6.29 -15.78
C GLY A 36 3.16 6.91 -15.99
N GLU A 37 2.89 7.29 -17.23
CA GLU A 37 1.58 7.85 -17.61
C GLU A 37 0.43 6.90 -17.26
N GLY A 38 -0.69 7.48 -16.82
CA GLY A 38 -1.89 6.72 -16.48
C GLY A 38 -1.92 6.16 -15.06
N LEU A 39 -1.15 6.72 -14.12
CA LEU A 39 -1.24 6.39 -12.69
C LEU A 39 -2.70 6.46 -12.22
N MET A 40 -3.22 5.35 -11.70
CA MET A 40 -4.52 5.30 -11.04
C MET A 40 -4.35 4.99 -9.56
N VAL A 41 -4.86 5.88 -8.71
CA VAL A 41 -4.83 5.72 -7.24
C VAL A 41 -6.21 5.33 -6.76
N HIS A 42 -6.35 4.09 -6.28
CA HIS A 42 -7.60 3.58 -5.73
C HIS A 42 -7.69 3.84 -4.23
N THR A 43 -8.80 4.44 -3.78
CA THR A 43 -9.10 4.64 -2.36
C THR A 43 -10.57 4.32 -2.06
N ASP A 44 -10.90 4.12 -0.79
CA ASP A 44 -12.28 4.20 -0.34
C ASP A 44 -12.77 5.67 -0.30
N GLN A 45 -14.00 5.87 0.19
CA GLN A 45 -14.60 7.20 0.38
C GLN A 45 -14.28 7.79 1.77
N GLY A 46 -13.17 7.43 2.41
CA GLY A 46 -12.73 8.02 3.67
C GLY A 46 -12.52 9.53 3.55
N ILE A 47 -12.84 10.28 4.62
CA ILE A 47 -12.78 11.74 4.62
C ILE A 47 -11.39 12.28 4.28
N GLN A 48 -10.34 11.55 4.64
CA GLN A 48 -8.96 11.94 4.40
C GLN A 48 -8.60 11.88 2.90
N TYR A 49 -9.15 10.91 2.17
CA TYR A 49 -8.90 10.73 0.74
C TYR A 49 -9.77 11.64 -0.13
N GLN A 50 -10.92 12.10 0.40
CA GLN A 50 -11.78 13.08 -0.26
C GLN A 50 -11.25 14.53 -0.18
N HIS A 51 -10.24 14.78 0.67
CA HIS A 51 -9.69 16.11 0.86
C HIS A 51 -9.06 16.66 -0.44
N SER A 52 -9.23 17.95 -0.70
CA SER A 52 -8.77 18.59 -1.95
C SER A 52 -7.27 18.42 -2.20
N SER A 53 -6.46 18.44 -1.14
CA SER A 53 -5.01 18.25 -1.24
C SER A 53 -4.61 16.90 -1.83
N TRP A 54 -5.42 15.85 -1.63
CA TRP A 54 -5.18 14.53 -2.20
C TRP A 54 -5.41 14.54 -3.70
N ARG A 55 -6.58 15.04 -4.12
CA ARG A 55 -6.95 15.16 -5.53
C ARG A 55 -5.96 16.04 -6.30
N GLN A 56 -5.67 17.22 -5.77
CA GLN A 56 -4.73 18.17 -6.40
C GLN A 56 -3.33 17.58 -6.56
N PHE A 57 -2.85 16.82 -5.57
CA PHE A 57 -1.54 16.20 -5.67
C PHE A 57 -1.51 15.10 -6.74
N ILE A 58 -2.52 14.23 -6.80
CA ILE A 58 -2.63 13.18 -7.82
C ILE A 58 -2.72 13.80 -9.23
N GLU A 59 -3.55 14.82 -9.41
CA GLU A 59 -3.68 15.56 -10.68
C GLU A 59 -2.35 16.23 -11.08
N SER A 60 -1.60 16.78 -10.11
CA SER A 60 -0.33 17.46 -10.40
C SER A 60 0.76 16.54 -10.97
N VAL A 61 0.64 15.23 -10.75
CA VAL A 61 1.54 14.21 -11.31
C VAL A 61 0.92 13.46 -12.51
N GLY A 62 -0.18 13.97 -13.07
CA GLY A 62 -0.87 13.36 -14.20
C GLY A 62 -1.65 12.08 -13.86
N GLY A 63 -1.90 11.82 -12.58
CA GLY A 63 -2.66 10.66 -12.13
C GLY A 63 -4.17 10.89 -12.05
N LEU A 64 -4.91 9.80 -11.85
CA LEU A 64 -6.35 9.79 -11.63
C LEU A 64 -6.70 9.13 -10.30
N GLN A 65 -7.53 9.79 -9.50
CA GLN A 65 -8.10 9.18 -8.30
C GLN A 65 -9.35 8.37 -8.66
N SER A 66 -9.37 7.09 -8.31
CA SER A 66 -10.53 6.21 -8.39
C SER A 66 -11.04 5.91 -6.99
N MET A 67 -12.28 6.32 -6.68
CA MET A 67 -12.89 6.01 -5.39
C MET A 67 -13.95 4.93 -5.54
N SER A 68 -13.79 3.84 -4.80
CA SER A 68 -14.76 2.75 -4.78
C SER A 68 -16.16 3.26 -4.40
N ARG A 69 -17.19 2.84 -5.15
CA ARG A 69 -18.58 3.14 -4.76
C ARG A 69 -18.92 2.39 -3.48
N LYS A 70 -19.77 2.98 -2.64
CA LYS A 70 -20.34 2.27 -1.48
C LYS A 70 -20.99 0.96 -1.96
N GLY A 71 -20.49 -0.18 -1.49
CA GLY A 71 -20.95 -1.51 -1.90
C GLY A 71 -20.24 -2.15 -3.10
N ASN A 72 -19.27 -1.47 -3.73
CA ASN A 72 -18.39 -2.05 -4.76
C ASN A 72 -16.94 -2.09 -4.24
N CYS A 73 -16.58 -3.17 -3.55
CA CYS A 73 -15.36 -3.27 -2.76
C CYS A 73 -14.17 -3.90 -3.50
N TYR A 74 -14.27 -4.27 -4.78
CA TYR A 74 -13.24 -5.12 -5.41
C TYR A 74 -11.81 -4.55 -5.32
N ASP A 75 -11.65 -3.24 -5.50
CA ASP A 75 -10.33 -2.60 -5.39
C ASP A 75 -9.87 -2.49 -3.93
N ASN A 76 -10.79 -2.15 -3.02
CA ASN A 76 -10.48 -2.03 -1.59
C ASN A 76 -10.21 -3.39 -0.93
N ALA A 77 -10.84 -4.46 -1.43
CA ALA A 77 -10.77 -5.81 -0.90
C ALA A 77 -9.34 -6.35 -0.85
N VAL A 78 -8.48 -5.91 -1.78
CA VAL A 78 -7.07 -6.30 -1.78
C VAL A 78 -6.33 -5.68 -0.59
N MET A 79 -6.52 -4.38 -0.34
CA MET A 79 -5.92 -3.72 0.81
C MET A 79 -6.51 -4.23 2.12
N GLU A 80 -7.83 -4.49 2.17
CA GLU A 80 -8.48 -5.12 3.33
C GLU A 80 -7.89 -6.51 3.62
N ASN A 81 -7.64 -7.31 2.58
CA ASN A 81 -6.98 -8.62 2.72
C ASN A 81 -5.56 -8.49 3.28
N PHE A 82 -4.78 -7.51 2.80
CA PHE A 82 -3.46 -7.20 3.36
C PHE A 82 -3.54 -6.86 4.85
N PHE A 83 -4.45 -5.97 5.25
CA PHE A 83 -4.63 -5.62 6.66
C PHE A 83 -5.12 -6.81 7.50
N GLY A 84 -5.94 -7.70 6.92
CA GLY A 84 -6.34 -8.96 7.54
C GLY A 84 -5.14 -9.86 7.85
N HIS A 85 -4.25 -10.06 6.87
CA HIS A 85 -3.00 -10.80 7.09
C HIS A 85 -2.11 -10.11 8.12
N LEU A 86 -1.85 -8.81 7.99
CA LEU A 86 -1.01 -8.06 8.93
C LEU A 86 -1.51 -8.22 10.37
N LYS A 87 -2.82 -8.08 10.59
CA LYS A 87 -3.38 -8.23 11.94
C LYS A 87 -3.27 -9.68 12.43
N THR A 88 -3.53 -10.66 11.58
CA THR A 88 -3.52 -12.08 11.97
C THR A 88 -2.12 -12.62 12.21
N GLU A 89 -1.17 -12.22 11.35
CA GLU A 89 0.18 -12.78 11.31
C GLU A 89 1.16 -12.01 12.22
N MET A 90 0.90 -10.74 12.55
CA MET A 90 1.78 -9.91 13.38
C MET A 90 1.13 -9.34 14.65
N TYR A 91 -0.16 -9.02 14.66
CA TYR A 91 -0.75 -8.24 15.76
C TYR A 91 -1.52 -9.10 16.77
N TYR A 92 -2.34 -10.06 16.30
CA TYR A 92 -3.21 -10.83 17.17
C TYR A 92 -2.42 -11.87 17.97
N GLY A 93 -2.57 -11.82 19.30
CA GLY A 93 -1.85 -12.70 20.22
C GLY A 93 -0.51 -12.14 20.70
N GLU A 94 -0.07 -11.01 20.14
CA GLU A 94 1.18 -10.35 20.50
C GLU A 94 0.95 -9.18 21.46
N HIS A 95 1.96 -8.86 22.28
CA HIS A 95 1.94 -7.73 23.20
C HIS A 95 3.03 -6.72 22.84
N CYS A 96 2.62 -5.53 22.39
CA CYS A 96 3.52 -4.38 22.24
C CYS A 96 3.48 -3.52 23.50
N ALA A 97 4.62 -3.36 24.17
CA ALA A 97 4.76 -2.53 25.38
C ALA A 97 4.79 -1.03 25.07
N SER A 98 4.98 -0.63 23.82
CA SER A 98 5.01 0.77 23.39
C SER A 98 4.51 0.96 21.95
N VAL A 99 4.20 2.22 21.60
CA VAL A 99 3.87 2.61 20.22
C VAL A 99 5.08 2.40 19.31
N ASP A 100 6.29 2.71 19.76
CA ASP A 100 7.52 2.53 18.97
C ASP A 100 7.77 1.06 18.63
N GLU A 101 7.45 0.15 19.55
CA GLU A 101 7.53 -1.28 19.31
C GLU A 101 6.51 -1.73 18.26
N LEU A 102 5.27 -1.24 18.34
CA LEU A 102 4.27 -1.50 17.31
C LEU A 102 4.71 -0.96 15.94
N TYR A 103 5.37 0.21 15.90
CA TYR A 103 5.87 0.76 14.65
C TYR A 103 6.94 -0.12 14.01
N ARG A 104 7.93 -0.55 14.81
CA ARG A 104 8.96 -1.49 14.33
C ARG A 104 8.35 -2.80 13.85
N ALA A 105 7.39 -3.35 14.59
CA ALA A 105 6.71 -4.59 14.19
C ALA A 105 5.98 -4.44 12.84
N VAL A 106 5.37 -3.29 12.57
CA VAL A 106 4.73 -3.00 11.28
C VAL A 106 5.77 -2.85 10.16
N ASP A 107 6.88 -2.14 10.42
CA ASP A 107 7.98 -1.97 9.46
C ASP A 107 8.59 -3.33 9.09
N ASP A 108 8.91 -4.16 10.09
CA ASP A 108 9.47 -5.49 9.92
C ASP A 108 8.50 -6.42 9.18
N TYR A 109 7.21 -6.36 9.51
CA TYR A 109 6.19 -7.15 8.83
C TYR A 109 6.04 -6.74 7.35
N ILE A 110 6.05 -5.44 7.04
CA ILE A 110 5.98 -4.97 5.64
C ILE A 110 7.22 -5.41 4.86
N PHE A 111 8.41 -5.31 5.46
CA PHE A 111 9.63 -5.81 4.87
C PHE A 111 9.55 -7.32 4.59
N TRP A 112 9.12 -8.11 5.58
CA TRP A 112 8.93 -9.55 5.43
C TRP A 112 7.85 -9.89 4.38
N TYR A 113 6.73 -9.17 4.38
CA TYR A 113 5.64 -9.35 3.43
C TYR A 113 6.12 -9.16 1.99
N ASN A 114 6.89 -8.11 1.73
CA ASN A 114 7.41 -7.78 0.40
C ASN A 114 8.50 -8.77 -0.06
N ASN A 115 9.37 -9.22 0.85
CA ASN A 115 10.62 -9.91 0.49
C ASN A 115 10.67 -11.40 0.79
N THR A 116 9.79 -11.90 1.68
CA THR A 116 9.85 -13.28 2.20
C THR A 116 8.51 -14.02 2.08
N ARG A 117 7.38 -13.33 2.23
CA ARG A 117 6.06 -13.97 2.19
C ARG A 117 5.71 -14.49 0.80
N LEU A 118 5.77 -15.80 0.62
CA LEU A 118 5.43 -16.47 -0.63
C LEU A 118 3.92 -16.33 -0.92
N GLN A 119 3.56 -16.01 -2.17
CA GLN A 119 2.17 -15.91 -2.57
C GLN A 119 1.79 -16.95 -3.61
N LYS A 120 0.73 -17.71 -3.32
CA LYS A 120 0.19 -18.73 -4.24
C LYS A 120 -0.19 -18.16 -5.61
N ARG A 121 -0.73 -16.94 -5.65
CA ARG A 121 -1.06 -16.21 -6.90
C ARG A 121 0.15 -15.97 -7.80
N PHE A 122 1.34 -15.87 -7.21
CA PHE A 122 2.59 -15.68 -7.91
C PHE A 122 3.39 -16.98 -8.03
N LYS A 123 2.70 -18.13 -8.00
CA LYS A 123 3.32 -19.47 -8.10
C LYS A 123 4.44 -19.69 -7.06
N GLY A 124 4.29 -19.10 -5.88
CA GLY A 124 5.27 -19.21 -4.79
C GLY A 124 6.33 -18.11 -4.77
N LEU A 125 6.25 -17.09 -5.63
CA LEU A 125 7.12 -15.91 -5.52
C LEU A 125 6.61 -14.94 -4.45
N THR A 126 7.54 -14.17 -3.89
CA THR A 126 7.24 -12.99 -3.06
C THR A 126 6.81 -11.81 -3.94
N PRO A 127 6.15 -10.78 -3.39
CA PRO A 127 5.80 -9.57 -4.14
C PRO A 127 6.99 -8.98 -4.92
N MET A 128 8.14 -8.83 -4.26
CA MET A 128 9.34 -8.26 -4.89
C MET A 128 9.97 -9.19 -5.93
N GLN A 129 9.95 -10.50 -5.72
CA GLN A 129 10.42 -11.45 -6.74
C GLN A 129 9.56 -11.38 -8.00
N TYR A 130 8.24 -11.33 -7.85
CA TYR A 130 7.32 -11.19 -8.98
C TYR A 130 7.50 -9.85 -9.71
N ARG A 131 7.66 -8.75 -8.97
CA ARG A 131 7.97 -7.42 -9.53
C ARG A 131 9.22 -7.46 -10.39
N ASN A 132 10.33 -7.96 -9.84
CA ASN A 132 11.62 -8.01 -10.54
C ASN A 132 11.55 -8.85 -11.83
N GLN A 133 10.93 -10.03 -11.76
CA GLN A 133 10.72 -10.88 -12.95
C GLN A 133 9.90 -10.16 -14.04
N THR A 134 8.87 -9.43 -13.64
CA THR A 134 8.01 -8.70 -14.59
C THR A 134 8.77 -7.55 -15.24
N LEU A 135 9.58 -6.82 -14.47
CA LEU A 135 10.39 -5.71 -15.00
C LEU A 135 11.51 -6.21 -15.92
N GLU A 136 12.19 -7.31 -15.59
CA GLU A 136 13.19 -7.93 -16.46
C GLU A 136 12.60 -8.30 -17.84
N THR A 137 11.38 -8.85 -17.83
CA THR A 137 10.67 -9.24 -19.06
C THR A 137 10.28 -8.04 -19.92
N LEU A 138 10.06 -6.85 -19.32
CA LEU A 138 9.73 -5.62 -20.05
C LEU A 138 10.97 -4.91 -20.63
N THR A 139 12.16 -5.23 -20.12
CA THR A 139 13.43 -4.65 -20.60
C THR A 139 14.10 -5.47 -21.70
N THR A 140 13.54 -6.62 -22.07
CA THR A 140 14.08 -7.55 -23.08
C THR A 140 13.27 -7.47 -24.37
#